data_AF-A0A8D8AU49-F1
#
_entry.id   AF-A0A8D8AU49-F1
#
_cell.length_a   1.000
_cell.length_b   1.000
_cell.length_c   1.000
_cell.angle_alpha   90.00
_cell.angle_beta   90.00
_cell.angle_gamma   90.00
#
_symmetry.space_group_name_H-M   'P 1'
#
loop_
_entity.id
_entity.type
_entity.pdbx_description
1 polymer ?
#
loop_
_entity_poly.entity_id
_entity_poly.type
_entity_poly.pdbx_seq_one_letter_code
_entity_poly.pdbx_strand_id
1 'polypeptide(L)'
;NMPIDSGNPDPNNAEYLVTKFRMSPKMSTYLLAFAVTNFEGRYNGKMQVFARTNAIQDTGLALQAGVKILEAMDQHTGVPYYDYMPKMTQIAVPDRGTGAM
;
A
#
# COMPACT_ATOMS: atom_id res chain seq x y z
N ASN A 1 -6.17 -1.31 1.64
CA ASN A 1 -5.70 -0.19 2.49
C ASN A 1 -4.83 -0.68 3.65
N MET A 2 -5.36 -1.54 4.52
CA MET A 2 -4.70 -1.98 5.76
C MET A 2 -3.68 -3.12 5.54
N PRO A 3 -2.85 -3.46 6.55
CA PRO A 3 -1.97 -4.62 6.51
C PRO A 3 -2.75 -5.93 6.44
N ILE A 4 -2.09 -6.96 5.91
CA ILE A 4 -2.59 -8.34 5.97
C ILE A 4 -2.67 -8.76 7.44
N ASP A 5 -3.77 -9.40 7.78
CA ASP A 5 -4.01 -9.99 9.10
C ASP A 5 -3.78 -11.50 9.05
N SER A 6 -4.33 -12.18 8.04
CA SER A 6 -4.08 -13.60 7.78
C SER A 6 -4.27 -13.95 6.30
N GLY A 7 -3.70 -15.07 5.87
CA GLY A 7 -3.90 -15.65 4.54
C GLY A 7 -4.07 -17.15 4.68
N ASN A 8 -5.25 -17.68 4.36
CA ASN A 8 -5.56 -19.10 4.48
C ASN A 8 -6.10 -19.63 3.14
N PRO A 9 -5.84 -20.90 2.79
CA PRO A 9 -6.52 -21.52 1.64
C PRO A 9 -8.03 -21.41 1.77
N ASP A 10 -8.73 -21.25 0.65
CA ASP A 10 -10.20 -21.26 0.66
C ASP A 10 -10.70 -22.65 1.11
N PRO A 11 -11.63 -22.73 2.08
CA PRO A 11 -12.12 -24.00 2.61
C PRO A 11 -12.85 -24.86 1.57
N ASN A 12 -13.33 -24.27 0.48
CA ASN A 12 -14.03 -24.96 -0.61
C ASN A 12 -13.13 -25.19 -1.83
N ASN A 13 -11.97 -24.53 -1.93
CA ASN A 13 -11.03 -24.73 -3.03
C ASN A 13 -9.58 -24.34 -2.64
N ALA A 14 -8.73 -25.35 -2.41
CA ALA A 14 -7.35 -25.16 -1.98
C ALA A 14 -6.43 -24.45 -3.02
N GLU A 15 -6.86 -24.27 -4.27
CA GLU A 15 -6.13 -23.49 -5.27
C GLU A 15 -6.23 -21.97 -5.04
N TYR A 16 -7.21 -21.53 -4.24
CA TYR A 16 -7.39 -20.11 -3.89
C TYR A 16 -6.88 -19.80 -2.49
N LEU A 17 -6.34 -18.60 -2.33
CA LEU A 17 -5.93 -18.04 -1.04
C LEU A 17 -6.87 -16.88 -0.67
N VAL A 18 -7.49 -16.97 0.51
CA VAL A 18 -8.28 -15.88 1.08
C VAL A 18 -7.38 -15.04 1.99
N THR A 19 -7.08 -13.81 1.55
CA THR A 19 -6.33 -12.83 2.35
C THR A 19 -7.30 -11.95 3.13
N LYS A 20 -7.20 -11.98 4.46
CA LYS A 20 -7.93 -11.07 5.36
C LYS A 20 -7.03 -9.89 5.71
N PHE A 21 -7.58 -8.68 5.59
CA PHE A 21 -6.92 -7.45 6.00
C PHE A 21 -7.52 -6.93 7.31
N ARG A 22 -6.72 -6.19 8.07
CA ARG A 22 -7.21 -5.52 9.29
C ARG A 22 -8.32 -4.52 8.97
N MET A 23 -9.21 -4.30 9.94
CA MET A 23 -10.28 -3.30 9.84
C MET A 23 -9.70 -1.90 9.61
N SER A 24 -10.29 -1.13 8.69
CA SER A 24 -9.91 0.26 8.47
C SER A 24 -10.50 1.18 9.54
N PRO A 25 -9.91 2.36 9.78
CA PRO A 25 -10.61 3.47 10.41
C PRO A 25 -11.87 3.84 9.61
N LYS A 26 -12.73 4.69 10.19
CA LYS A 26 -13.87 5.27 9.49
C LYS A 26 -13.36 6.10 8.31
N MET A 27 -13.80 5.75 7.09
CA MET A 27 -13.43 6.44 5.86
C MET A 27 -14.57 6.39 4.85
N SER A 28 -14.58 7.32 3.91
CA SER A 28 -15.54 7.32 2.80
C SER A 28 -15.27 6.13 1.85
N THR A 29 -16.33 5.59 1.25
CA THR A 29 -16.25 4.40 0.39
C THR A 29 -15.34 4.57 -0.82
N TYR A 30 -15.23 5.78 -1.36
CA TYR A 30 -14.40 6.08 -2.54
C TYR A 30 -12.88 5.93 -2.28
N LEU A 31 -12.45 5.81 -1.02
CA LEU A 31 -11.05 5.59 -0.64
C LEU A 31 -10.70 4.10 -0.50
N LEU A 32 -11.68 3.19 -0.60
CA LEU A 32 -11.43 1.75 -0.49
C LEU A 32 -10.59 1.27 -1.66
N ALA A 33 -9.49 0.57 -1.37
CA ALA A 33 -8.57 0.07 -2.38
C ALA A 33 -7.94 -1.26 -1.97
N PHE A 34 -7.92 -2.20 -2.92
CA PHE A 34 -7.19 -3.46 -2.86
C PHE A 34 -6.67 -3.79 -4.25
N ALA A 35 -5.59 -4.58 -4.32
CA ALA A 35 -5.00 -5.02 -5.57
C ALA A 35 -4.63 -6.49 -5.46
N VAL A 36 -4.89 -7.26 -6.51
CA VAL A 36 -4.47 -8.65 -6.65
C VAL A 36 -3.47 -8.68 -7.80
N THR A 37 -2.19 -8.87 -7.47
CA THR A 37 -1.09 -8.77 -8.43
C THR A 37 0.02 -9.73 -8.04
N ASN A 38 0.92 -10.01 -8.97
CA ASN A 38 2.22 -10.64 -8.72
C ASN A 38 3.35 -9.60 -8.60
N PHE A 39 3.05 -8.38 -8.17
CA PHE A 39 4.04 -7.31 -8.07
C PHE A 39 5.02 -7.56 -6.92
N GLU A 40 6.20 -6.98 -7.06
CA GLU A 40 7.22 -6.97 -6.01
C GLU A 40 7.15 -5.66 -5.22
N GLY A 41 7.61 -5.71 -3.97
CA GLY A 41 7.61 -4.57 -3.07
C GLY A 41 9.03 -4.19 -2.62
N ARG A 42 9.29 -2.89 -2.53
CA ARG A 42 10.43 -2.33 -1.78
C ARG A 42 9.92 -1.55 -0.57
N TYR A 43 10.71 -1.58 0.51
CA TYR A 43 10.28 -1.13 1.83
C TYR A 43 11.32 -0.20 2.45
N ASN A 44 10.84 0.82 3.17
CA ASN A 44 11.62 1.67 4.06
C ASN A 44 10.77 1.95 5.31
N GLY A 45 10.99 1.18 6.37
CA GLY A 45 10.14 1.18 7.55
C GLY A 45 8.67 0.87 7.20
N LYS A 46 7.78 1.83 7.47
CA LYS A 46 6.34 1.72 7.23
C LYS A 46 5.91 2.22 5.84
N MET A 47 6.84 2.70 5.01
CA MET A 47 6.61 3.08 3.62
C MET A 47 6.93 1.90 2.70
N GLN A 48 6.07 1.63 1.73
CA GLN A 48 6.26 0.56 0.76
C GLN A 48 5.85 1.01 -0.65
N VAL A 49 6.61 0.57 -1.67
CA VAL A 49 6.31 0.82 -3.08
C VAL A 49 6.25 -0.51 -3.81
N PHE A 50 5.14 -0.76 -4.52
CA PHE A 50 4.93 -1.95 -5.33
C PHE A 50 5.00 -1.62 -6.82
N ALA A 51 5.63 -2.48 -7.60
CA ALA A 51 5.67 -2.39 -9.05
C ALA A 51 5.80 -3.80 -9.67
N ARG A 52 5.57 -3.90 -10.98
CA ARG A 52 5.91 -5.11 -11.73
C ARG A 52 7.39 -5.45 -11.51
N THR A 53 7.73 -6.74 -11.46
CA THR A 53 9.11 -7.23 -11.28
C THR A 53 10.12 -6.54 -12.19
N ASN A 54 9.77 -6.30 -13.46
CA ASN A 54 10.67 -5.65 -14.42
C ASN A 54 10.86 -4.14 -14.21
N ALA A 55 10.10 -3.52 -13.31
CA ALA A 55 10.16 -2.09 -12.99
C ALA A 55 10.47 -1.82 -11.50
N ILE A 56 10.69 -2.86 -10.69
CA ILE A 56 10.89 -2.70 -9.24
C ILE A 56 12.16 -1.89 -8.91
N GLN A 57 13.18 -1.95 -9.77
CA GLN A 57 14.44 -1.23 -9.59
C GLN A 57 14.26 0.29 -9.70
N ASP A 58 13.25 0.74 -10.44
CA ASP A 58 12.96 2.17 -10.66
C ASP A 58 12.23 2.82 -9.47
N THR A 59 11.77 2.04 -8.49
CA THR A 59 10.95 2.52 -7.36
C THR A 59 11.74 3.24 -6.26
N GLY A 60 13.08 3.31 -6.37
CA GLY A 60 13.95 3.87 -5.33
C GLY A 60 13.64 5.33 -4.99
N LEU A 61 13.41 6.17 -6.02
CA LEU A 61 13.05 7.57 -5.83
C LEU A 61 11.70 7.71 -5.13
N ALA A 62 10.68 6.98 -5.57
CA ALA A 62 9.34 7.02 -4.98
C ALA A 62 9.35 6.62 -3.50
N LEU A 63 10.17 5.63 -3.14
CA LEU A 63 10.32 5.16 -1.77
C LEU A 63 10.99 6.21 -0.87
N GLN A 64 12.09 6.82 -1.33
CA GLN A 64 12.80 7.86 -0.57
C GLN A 64 11.99 9.15 -0.47
N ALA A 65 11.39 9.59 -1.58
CA ALA A 65 10.56 10.79 -1.62
C ALA A 65 9.31 10.62 -0.74
N GLY A 66 8.65 9.46 -0.80
CA GLY A 66 7.48 9.18 0.03
C GLY A 66 7.74 9.32 1.53
N VAL A 67 8.89 8.82 2.01
CA VAL A 67 9.28 8.97 3.43
C VAL A 67 9.47 10.45 3.79
N LYS A 68 10.25 11.20 2.99
CA LYS A 68 10.54 12.61 3.27
C LYS A 68 9.29 13.49 3.21
N ILE A 69 8.43 13.26 2.22
CA ILE A 69 7.18 14.01 2.06
C ILE A 69 6.24 13.74 3.23
N LEU A 70 6.09 12.48 3.64
CA LEU A 70 5.21 12.14 4.76
C LEU A 70 5.70 12.76 6.06
N GLU A 71 7.00 12.70 6.33
CA GLU A 71 7.61 13.35 7.50
C GLU A 71 7.41 14.89 7.48
N ALA A 72 7.61 15.52 6.32
CA ALA A 72 7.37 16.95 6.18
C ALA A 72 5.89 17.32 6.39
N MET A 73 4.96 16.50 5.91
CA MET A 73 3.52 16.70 6.12
C MET A 73 3.12 16.50 7.59
N ASP A 74 3.68 15.49 8.26
CA ASP A 74 3.46 15.25 9.69
C ASP A 74 3.90 16.47 10.52
N GLN A 75 5.10 17.02 10.24
CA GLN A 75 5.62 18.22 10.88
C GLN A 75 4.79 19.48 10.55
N HIS A 76 4.39 19.64 9.29
CA HIS A 76 3.67 20.82 8.83
C HIS A 76 2.25 20.89 9.40
N THR A 77 1.56 19.75 9.43
CA THR A 77 0.16 19.67 9.87
C THR A 77 0.05 19.49 11.39
N GLY A 78 1.11 19.01 12.06
CA GLY A 78 1.07 18.62 13.46
C GLY A 78 0.23 17.36 13.71
N VAL A 79 -0.10 16.60 12.66
CA VAL A 79 -0.93 15.39 12.72
C VAL A 79 -0.17 14.24 12.06
N PRO A 80 0.56 13.41 12.83
CA PRO A 80 1.33 12.31 12.25
C PRO A 80 0.44 11.26 11.59
N TYR A 81 0.71 10.93 10.33
CA TYR A 81 -0.04 9.92 9.58
C TYR A 81 -0.07 8.56 10.30
N TYR A 82 1.05 8.18 10.89
CA TYR A 82 1.22 6.87 11.51
C TYR A 82 0.49 6.68 12.84
N ASP A 83 -0.13 7.73 13.38
CA ASP A 83 -1.03 7.62 14.54
C ASP A 83 -2.37 6.98 14.15
N TYR A 84 -2.75 7.07 12.87
CA TYR A 84 -4.03 6.58 12.35
C TYR A 84 -3.89 5.40 11.40
N MET A 85 -2.73 5.26 10.76
CA MET A 85 -2.48 4.23 9.75
C MET A 85 -1.18 3.48 10.06
N PRO A 86 -1.14 2.14 9.94
CA PRO A 86 0.05 1.37 10.30
C PRO A 86 1.11 1.32 9.19
N LYS A 87 0.76 1.70 7.96
CA LYS A 87 1.64 1.68 6.78
C LYS A 87 1.16 2.66 5.71
N MET A 88 2.06 3.08 4.82
CA MET A 88 1.74 3.80 3.58
C MET A 88 2.21 3.00 2.37
N THR A 89 1.36 2.87 1.35
CA THR A 89 1.64 2.07 0.15
C THR A 89 1.46 2.87 -1.12
N GLN A 90 2.49 2.89 -1.94
CA GLN A 90 2.42 3.35 -3.33
C GLN A 90 2.45 2.11 -4.23
N ILE A 91 1.71 2.14 -5.34
CA ILE A 91 1.69 1.05 -6.32
C ILE A 91 1.70 1.63 -7.74
N ALA A 92 2.62 1.18 -8.58
CA ALA A 92 2.74 1.58 -9.97
C ALA A 92 1.78 0.76 -10.84
N VAL A 93 0.54 1.24 -10.99
CA VAL A 93 -0.50 0.58 -11.81
C VAL A 93 -0.26 0.88 -13.30
N PRO A 94 -0.03 -0.14 -14.17
CA PRO A 94 0.38 0.05 -15.56
C PRO A 94 -0.66 0.66 -16.50
N ASP A 95 -1.93 0.28 -16.33
CA ASP A 95 -3.04 0.81 -17.12
C ASP A 95 -3.91 1.64 -16.19
N ARG A 96 -3.71 2.96 -16.24
CA ARG A 96 -4.39 3.92 -15.37
C ARG A 96 -4.74 5.16 -16.17
N GLY A 97 -6.03 5.49 -16.20
CA GLY A 97 -6.55 6.66 -16.96
C GLY A 97 -6.25 8.03 -16.32
N THR A 98 -5.81 8.07 -15.06
CA THR A 98 -5.41 9.31 -14.35
C THR A 98 -3.99 9.17 -13.80
N GLY A 99 -3.34 10.28 -13.43
CA GLY A 99 -1.97 10.25 -12.89
C GLY A 99 -1.84 9.50 -11.56
N ALA A 100 -2.79 9.68 -10.63
CA ALA A 100 -2.84 9.02 -9.32
C ALA A 100 -4.29 9.01 -8.74
N MET A 101 -4.48 8.38 -7.58
CA MET A 101 -5.68 8.46 -6.70
C MET A 101 -5.18 8.39 -5.27
#